data_AF-A0A3D5EH50-F1
#
_entry.id   AF-A0A3D5EH50-F1
#
_cell.length_a   1.000
_cell.length_b   1.000
_cell.length_c   1.000
_cell.angle_alpha   90.00
_cell.angle_beta   90.00
_cell.angle_gamma   90.00
#
_symmetry.space_group_name_H-M   'P 1'
#
loop_
_entity.id
_entity.type
_entity.pdbx_description
1 polymer ?
#
loop_
_entity_poly.entity_id
_entity_poly.type
_entity_poly.pdbx_seq_one_letter_code
_entity_poly.pdbx_strand_id
1 'polypeptide(L)' 'MSLNQLINTLSSVSSKKPFITPPIFYANGEPHLGHAYSGIIADIFNRFSLLLGVESKLITGTDEHE' A
#
# COMPACT_ATOMS: atom_id res chain seq x y z
N MET A 1 23.18 24.17 -14.15
CA MET A 1 22.18 23.09 -14.29
C MET A 1 21.23 23.50 -15.40
N SER A 2 21.14 22.74 -16.50
CA SER A 2 20.33 23.14 -17.66
C SER A 2 18.84 22.94 -17.38
N LEU A 3 17.97 23.73 -18.01
CA LEU A 3 16.51 23.62 -17.88
C LEU A 3 16.04 22.18 -18.19
N ASN A 4 16.69 21.53 -19.15
CA ASN A 4 16.43 20.15 -19.55
C ASN A 4 16.81 19.13 -18.47
N GLN A 5 17.87 19.38 -17.68
CA GLN A 5 18.20 18.54 -16.52
C GLN A 5 17.13 18.66 -15.43
N LEU A 6 16.55 19.84 -15.23
CA LEU A 6 15.47 20.09 -14.27
C LEU A 6 14.17 19.37 -14.69
N ILE A 7 13.79 19.49 -15.96
CA ILE A 7 12.62 18.80 -16.53
C ILE A 7 12.77 17.28 -16.44
N ASN A 8 13.96 16.76 -16.76
CA ASN A 8 14.23 15.32 -16.67
C ASN A 8 14.26 14.80 -15.23
N THR A 9 14.67 15.63 -14.26
CA THR A 9 14.62 15.26 -12.84
C THR A 9 13.18 15.24 -12.33
N LEU A 10 12.33 16.18 -12.79
CA LEU A 10 10.91 16.22 -12.46
C LEU A 10 10.15 15.06 -13.10
N SER A 11 10.50 14.66 -14.33
CA SER A 11 9.88 13.51 -15.02
C SER A 11 10.45 12.15 -14.57
N SER A 12 11.67 12.11 -14.02
CA SER A 12 12.25 10.89 -13.45
C SER A 12 11.73 10.55 -12.05
N VAL A 13 10.96 11.45 -11.41
CA VAL A 13 10.11 11.08 -10.28
C VAL A 13 8.93 10.28 -10.84
N SER A 14 9.22 9.08 -11.34
CA SER A 14 8.21 8.06 -11.54
C SER A 14 7.60 7.81 -10.17
N SER A 15 6.38 8.31 -9.93
CA SER A 15 5.65 8.04 -8.69
C SER A 15 5.33 6.55 -8.68
N LYS A 16 6.23 5.75 -8.12
CA LYS A 16 6.02 4.32 -7.99
C LYS A 16 4.71 4.12 -7.23
N LYS A 17 3.71 3.57 -7.91
CA LYS A 17 2.38 3.34 -7.37
C LYS A 17 2.50 2.36 -6.20
N PRO A 18 2.16 2.76 -4.97
CA PRO A 18 2.34 1.89 -3.81
C PRO A 18 1.37 0.71 -3.89
N PHE A 19 1.93 -0.48 -3.64
CA PHE A 19 1.20 -1.73 -3.50
C PHE A 19 1.34 -2.17 -2.05
N ILE A 20 0.23 -2.14 -1.32
CA ILE A 20 0.22 -2.28 0.13
C ILE A 20 -0.41 -3.62 0.47
N THR A 21 0.24 -4.38 1.34
CA THR A 21 -0.22 -5.70 1.77
C THR A 21 -0.03 -5.86 3.28
N PRO A 22 -1.12 -5.98 4.07
CA PRO A 22 -1.01 -6.58 5.40
C PRO A 22 -0.71 -8.09 5.26
N PRO A 23 -0.41 -8.80 6.36
CA PRO A 23 -0.31 -10.26 6.35
C PRO A 23 -1.58 -10.92 5.79
N ILE A 24 -1.44 -12.15 5.30
CA ILE A 24 -2.56 -13.08 5.17
C ILE A 24 -2.80 -13.72 6.54
N PHE A 25 -4.05 -13.75 6.99
CA PHE A 25 -4.39 -14.22 8.33
C PHE A 25 -4.84 -15.68 8.29
N TYR A 26 -4.34 -16.51 9.20
CA TYR A 26 -4.80 -17.90 9.29
C TYR A 26 -6.30 -17.97 9.51
N ALA A 27 -6.98 -18.78 8.71
CA ALA A 27 -8.44 -18.92 8.74
C ALA A 27 -8.95 -19.82 9.88
N ASN A 28 -8.05 -20.42 10.66
CA ASN A 28 -8.35 -21.37 11.73
C ASN A 28 -8.92 -20.72 13.01
N GLY A 29 -8.98 -19.40 13.10
CA GLY A 29 -9.49 -18.66 14.25
C GLY A 29 -10.34 -17.45 13.87
N GLU A 30 -11.18 -17.00 14.81
CA GLU A 30 -12.00 -15.81 14.60
C GLU A 30 -11.14 -14.54 14.46
N PRO A 31 -11.56 -13.58 13.62
CA PRO A 31 -10.89 -12.29 13.53
C PRO A 31 -10.79 -11.56 14.88
N HIS A 32 -9.58 -11.18 15.28
CA HIS A 32 -9.33 -10.46 16.53
C HIS A 32 -8.58 -9.13 16.31
N LEU A 33 -8.33 -8.39 17.40
CA LEU A 33 -7.73 -7.05 17.36
C LEU A 33 -6.40 -6.99 16.58
N GLY A 34 -5.58 -8.04 16.66
CA GLY A 34 -4.35 -8.13 15.85
C GLY A 34 -4.57 -8.09 14.33
N HIS A 35 -5.61 -8.77 13.83
CA HIS A 35 -5.98 -8.74 12.41
C HIS A 35 -6.46 -7.34 12.02
N ALA A 36 -7.35 -6.77 12.85
CA ALA A 36 -7.88 -5.42 12.63
C ALA A 36 -6.77 -4.36 12.64
N TYR A 37 -5.83 -4.43 13.58
CA TYR A 37 -4.72 -3.48 13.69
C TYR A 37 -3.88 -3.44 12.41
N SER A 38 -3.46 -4.61 11.93
CA SER A 38 -2.65 -4.72 10.71
C SER A 38 -3.42 -4.26 9.46
N GLY A 39 -4.70 -4.65 9.35
CA GLY A 39 -5.56 -4.23 8.25
C GLY A 39 -5.83 -2.72 8.22
N ILE A 40 -6.07 -2.10 9.38
CA ILE A 40 -6.32 -0.66 9.51
C ILE A 40 -5.08 0.14 9.11
N ILE A 41 -3.89 -0.26 9.55
CA ILE A 41 -2.64 0.42 9.16
C ILE A 41 -2.47 0.39 7.64
N ALA A 42 -2.68 -0.77 7.01
CA ALA A 42 -2.58 -0.91 5.57
C ALA A 42 -3.62 -0.04 4.83
N ASP A 43 -4.85 0.02 5.33
CA ASP A 43 -5.91 0.87 4.79
C ASP A 43 -5.58 2.37 4.90
N ILE A 44 -5.03 2.82 6.04
CA ILE A 44 -4.58 4.20 6.24
C ILE A 44 -3.56 4.61 5.17
N PHE A 45 -2.53 3.78 4.93
CA PHE A 45 -1.51 4.09 3.92
C PHE A 45 -2.06 4.11 2.49
N ASN A 46 -2.98 3.20 2.17
CA ASN A 46 -3.63 3.16 0.86
C ASN A 46 -4.47 4.43 0.64
N ARG A 47 -5.32 4.78 1.61
CA ARG A 47 -6.13 6.00 1.55
C ARG A 47 -5.28 7.26 1.49
N PHE A 48 -4.21 7.32 2.28
CA PHE A 48 -3.30 8.46 2.24
C PHE A 48 -2.65 8.63 0.85
N SER A 49 -2.25 7.54 0.21
CA SER A 49 -1.71 7.58 -1.16
C SER A 49 -2.74 8.09 -2.16
N LEU A 50 -3.99 7.60 -2.07
CA LEU A 50 -5.09 8.06 -2.92
C LEU A 50 -5.42 9.54 -2.69
N LEU A 51 -5.38 10.03 -1.44
CA LEU A 51 -5.58 11.45 -1.11
C LEU A 51 -4.50 12.35 -1.72
N LEU A 52 -3.28 11.84 -1.90
CA LEU A 52 -2.20 12.54 -2.60
C LEU A 52 -2.31 12.47 -4.13
N GLY A 53 -3.39 11.89 -4.67
CA GLY A 53 -3.57 11.68 -6.11
C GLY A 53 -2.67 10.60 -6.69
N VAL A 54 -2.06 9.76 -5.85
CA VAL A 54 -1.21 8.65 -6.26
C VAL A 54 -2.07 7.39 -6.34
N GLU A 55 -2.08 6.74 -7.50
CA GLU A 55 -2.72 5.44 -7.65
C GLU A 55 -2.09 4.41 -6.72
N SER A 56 -2.90 3.71 -5.94
CA SER A 56 -2.46 2.70 -4.98
C SER A 56 -3.39 1.48 -5.00
N LYS A 57 -2.85 0.33 -4.62
CA LYS A 57 -3.60 -0.92 -4.49
C LYS A 57 -3.32 -1.58 -3.13
N LEU A 58 -4.38 -1.96 -2.44
CA LEU A 58 -4.35 -2.73 -1.20
C LEU A 58 -4.81 -4.17 -1.46
N ILE A 59 -4.02 -5.18 -1.07
CA ILE A 59 -4.39 -6.59 -1.13
C ILE A 59 -4.14 -7.25 0.22
N THR A 60 -5.15 -7.97 0.73
CA THR A 60 -5.08 -8.84 1.91
C THR A 60 -5.71 -10.19 1.56
N GLY A 61 -5.71 -11.12 2.51
CA GLY A 61 -6.31 -12.44 2.34
C GLY A 61 -6.21 -13.29 3.58
N THR A 62 -6.56 -14.55 3.42
CA THR A 62 -6.50 -15.60 4.43
C THR A 62 -5.49 -16.66 4.02
N ASP A 63 -4.82 -17.27 5.00
CA ASP A 63 -4.11 -18.53 4.81
C ASP A 63 -5.03 -19.67 5.24
N GLU A 64 -5.44 -20.49 4.28
CA GLU A 64 -6.44 -21.56 4.44
C GLU A 64 -5.83 -22.96 4.39
N HIS A 65 -4.52 -23.05 4.17
CA HIS A 65 -3.84 -24.33 4.15
C HIS A 65 -3.40 -24.68 5.59
N GLU A 66 -3.86 -25.85 6.05
CA GLU A 66 -3.35 -26.52 7.26
C GLU A 66 -2.27 -27.56 6.91
#